data_AF-B7L3Q1-F1
#
_entry.id   AF-B7L3Q1-F1
#
_cell.length_a   1.000
_cell.length_b   1.000
_cell.length_c   1.000
_cell.angle_alpha   90.00
_cell.angle_beta   90.00
_cell.angle_gamma   90.00
#
_symmetry.space_group_name_H-M   'P 1'
#
loop_
_entity.id
_entity.type
_entity.pdbx_description
1 polymer ?
#
loop_
_entity_poly.entity_id
_entity_poly.type
_entity_poly.pdbx_seq_one_letter_code
_entity_poly.pdbx_strand_id
1 'polypeptide(L)'
;MRERPGHPTLFDHWDRMAARVAATRQAVEHEKKHGQGNRRHKGKRQAWSIDRQRLAEVQKVIHHRHGGACDTDDGATYLRAAMPHLLRLHGGGDEAHDKILGWAAVWLPTMPQADVAAAVENAFRHDPPPLKADTLAELLNMHRDERTALSLRTIGAVDQTSRERAAERKRKSAEHQAAKRQRAGATPRSQSKVAIAKAQGISLSTLKRRLKQAAAQEAANRPDPISSAIDPKDLQPTTKPGHGTGLSVPGPAREASQRQIVGAVGPTPGARTRAVPAGHAVPLPLPENGFQENGDFFGSDDAWISLGSALDYAGGLMPPEVARAVRLAQRARSMTQDAVARHIGISRPQLANALQGRFGLSRSAAANLCAWLAAA
;
A
#
# COMPACT_ATOMS: atom_id res chain seq x y z
N MET A 1 -57.10 26.80 25.28
CA MET A 1 -56.17 26.66 24.14
C MET A 1 -56.45 25.32 23.49
N ARG A 2 -56.96 25.31 22.25
CA ARG A 2 -57.20 24.06 21.50
C ARG A 2 -55.89 23.70 20.80
N GLU A 3 -55.30 22.58 21.18
CA GLU A 3 -54.11 22.04 20.51
C GLU A 3 -54.43 21.79 19.03
N ARG A 4 -53.57 22.26 18.14
CA ARG A 4 -53.72 22.05 16.70
C ARG A 4 -53.42 20.58 16.39
N PRO A 5 -54.38 19.79 15.89
CA PRO A 5 -54.12 18.41 15.51
C PRO A 5 -53.08 18.38 14.37
N GLY A 6 -52.01 17.61 14.55
CA GLY A 6 -51.00 17.34 13.52
C GLY A 6 -49.59 17.86 13.78
N HIS A 7 -49.34 18.62 14.86
CA HIS A 7 -47.96 18.94 15.26
C HIS A 7 -47.38 17.81 16.11
N PRO A 8 -46.22 17.23 15.73
CA PRO A 8 -45.54 16.27 16.57
C PRO A 8 -45.23 16.91 17.91
N THR A 9 -45.64 16.23 18.97
CA THR A 9 -45.43 16.69 20.33
C THR A 9 -43.93 16.74 20.65
N LEU A 10 -43.56 17.49 21.68
CA LEU A 10 -42.19 17.47 22.18
C LEU A 10 -41.74 16.03 22.48
N PHE A 11 -42.65 15.19 22.97
CA PHE A 11 -42.40 13.77 23.24
C PHE A 11 -42.07 12.97 21.97
N ASP A 12 -42.75 13.22 20.83
CA ASP A 12 -42.43 12.57 19.55
C ASP A 12 -41.03 12.93 19.01
N HIS A 13 -40.49 14.08 19.40
CA HIS A 13 -39.12 14.46 19.06
C HIS A 13 -38.10 13.68 19.91
N TRP A 14 -38.38 13.53 21.21
CA TRP A 14 -37.55 12.77 22.13
C TRP A 14 -37.55 11.27 21.80
N ASP A 15 -38.70 10.70 21.44
CA ASP A 15 -38.79 9.30 21.01
C ASP A 15 -38.01 9.05 19.71
N ARG A 16 -38.05 9.99 18.76
CA ARG A 16 -37.23 9.92 17.54
C ARG A 16 -35.73 10.05 17.84
N MET A 17 -35.33 10.89 18.79
CA MET A 17 -33.94 10.96 19.24
C MET A 17 -33.51 9.66 19.94
N ALA A 18 -34.35 9.10 20.81
CA ALA A 18 -34.08 7.84 21.49
C ALA A 18 -33.94 6.68 20.49
N ALA A 19 -34.82 6.61 19.48
CA ALA A 19 -34.74 5.63 18.40
C ALA A 19 -33.45 5.76 17.58
N ARG A 20 -33.03 7.00 17.26
CA ARG A 20 -31.75 7.25 16.58
C ARG A 20 -30.56 6.76 17.40
N VAL A 21 -30.50 7.09 18.68
CA VAL A 21 -29.41 6.65 19.58
C VAL A 21 -29.39 5.12 19.73
N ALA A 22 -30.56 4.48 19.83
CA ALA A 22 -30.68 3.03 19.88
C ALA A 22 -30.18 2.37 18.58
N ALA A 23 -30.55 2.91 17.41
CA ALA A 23 -30.08 2.43 16.11
C ALA A 23 -28.55 2.57 15.98
N THR A 24 -27.97 3.69 16.42
CA THR A 24 -26.50 3.88 16.42
C THR A 24 -25.81 2.85 17.34
N ARG A 25 -26.36 2.59 18.54
CA ARG A 25 -25.81 1.58 19.45
C ARG A 25 -25.89 0.17 18.87
N GLN A 26 -27.02 -0.19 18.25
CA GLN A 26 -27.19 -1.48 17.58
C GLN A 26 -26.22 -1.64 16.40
N ALA A 27 -25.99 -0.60 15.60
CA ALA A 27 -25.01 -0.62 14.51
C ALA A 27 -23.57 -0.83 15.02
N VAL A 28 -23.18 -0.13 16.11
CA VAL A 28 -21.86 -0.30 16.74
C VAL A 28 -21.70 -1.68 17.39
N GLU A 29 -22.75 -2.23 18.01
CA GLU A 29 -22.72 -3.59 18.57
C GLU A 29 -22.65 -4.66 17.48
N HIS A 30 -23.38 -4.48 16.38
CA HIS A 30 -23.30 -5.34 15.21
C HIS A 30 -21.88 -5.32 14.63
N GLU A 31 -21.27 -4.15 14.48
CA GLU A 31 -19.87 -4.01 14.04
C GLU A 31 -18.89 -4.66 15.02
N LYS A 32 -19.11 -4.55 16.34
CA LYS A 32 -18.28 -5.24 17.35
C LYS A 32 -18.42 -6.76 17.30
N LYS A 33 -19.66 -7.28 17.21
CA LYS A 33 -19.93 -8.73 17.14
C LYS A 33 -19.35 -9.35 15.86
N HIS A 34 -19.49 -8.68 14.71
CA HIS A 34 -18.89 -9.15 13.45
C HIS A 34 -17.38 -8.86 13.34
N GLY A 35 -16.87 -7.85 14.04
CA GLY A 35 -15.45 -7.49 14.04
C GLY A 35 -14.57 -8.31 14.98
N GLN A 36 -15.11 -8.89 16.06
CA GLN A 36 -14.31 -9.61 17.06
C GLN A 36 -14.11 -11.10 16.76
N GLY A 37 -15.03 -11.75 16.04
CA GLY A 37 -14.89 -13.17 15.64
C GLY A 37 -13.84 -13.42 14.55
N ASN A 38 -13.44 -12.39 13.80
CA ASN A 38 -12.60 -12.54 12.62
C ASN A 38 -11.08 -12.40 12.88
N ARG A 39 -10.66 -12.39 14.16
CA ARG A 39 -9.23 -12.24 14.53
C ARG A 39 -8.40 -13.51 14.32
N ARG A 40 -9.01 -14.66 14.02
CA ARG A 40 -8.32 -15.97 13.97
C ARG A 40 -8.08 -16.56 12.57
N HIS A 41 -8.53 -15.89 11.52
CA HIS A 41 -7.96 -16.07 10.19
C HIS A 41 -7.36 -14.76 9.76
N LYS A 42 -6.02 -14.69 9.77
CA LYS A 42 -5.23 -13.68 9.06
C LYS A 42 -5.37 -13.93 7.55
N GLY A 43 -6.62 -14.02 7.07
CA GLY A 43 -6.96 -14.04 5.67
C GLY A 43 -6.29 -12.84 5.03
N LYS A 44 -5.78 -13.04 3.81
CA LYS A 44 -5.06 -12.03 3.04
C LYS A 44 -5.80 -10.71 3.21
N ARG A 45 -5.24 -9.77 3.99
CA ARG A 45 -5.83 -8.43 4.17
C ARG A 45 -6.10 -7.96 2.76
N GLN A 46 -7.38 -7.68 2.44
CA GLN A 46 -7.77 -7.36 1.08
C GLN A 46 -6.79 -6.30 0.57
N ALA A 47 -6.22 -6.55 -0.61
CA ALA A 47 -5.23 -5.64 -1.17
C ALA A 47 -5.82 -4.23 -1.16
N TRP A 48 -5.00 -3.26 -0.76
CA TRP A 48 -5.39 -1.86 -0.80
C TRP A 48 -5.76 -1.51 -2.24
N SER A 49 -6.94 -0.95 -2.45
CA SER A 49 -7.39 -0.42 -3.73
C SER A 49 -7.80 1.03 -3.55
N ILE A 50 -7.52 1.85 -4.57
CA ILE A 50 -7.91 3.27 -4.57
C ILE A 50 -9.43 3.42 -4.53
N ASP A 51 -10.18 2.50 -5.15
CA ASP A 51 -11.64 2.53 -5.18
C ASP A 51 -12.24 2.27 -3.79
N ARG A 52 -11.71 1.30 -3.02
CA ARG A 52 -12.16 1.08 -1.64
C ARG A 52 -11.84 2.28 -0.76
N GLN A 53 -10.66 2.88 -0.94
CA GLN A 53 -10.28 4.08 -0.19
C GLN A 53 -11.20 5.26 -0.51
N ARG A 54 -11.52 5.48 -1.80
CA ARG A 54 -12.40 6.58 -2.23
C ARG A 54 -13.84 6.37 -1.79
N LEU A 55 -14.36 5.15 -1.88
CA LEU A 55 -15.69 4.83 -1.36
C LEU A 55 -15.79 5.10 0.14
N ALA A 56 -14.78 4.70 0.92
CA ALA A 56 -14.71 5.00 2.35
C ALA A 56 -14.58 6.52 2.63
N GLU A 57 -13.88 7.26 1.77
CA GLU A 57 -13.81 8.72 1.88
C GLU A 57 -15.15 9.38 1.55
N VAL A 58 -15.89 8.94 0.53
CA VAL A 58 -17.26 9.42 0.24
C VAL A 58 -18.19 9.16 1.42
N GLN A 59 -18.17 7.96 2.02
CA GLN A 59 -18.95 7.64 3.21
C GLN A 59 -18.63 8.56 4.40
N LYS A 60 -17.36 8.90 4.60
CA LYS A 60 -16.96 9.88 5.64
C LYS A 60 -17.53 11.26 5.39
N VAL A 61 -17.58 11.69 4.12
CA VAL A 61 -18.17 13.00 3.76
C VAL A 61 -19.66 13.00 4.04
N ILE A 62 -20.39 11.94 3.64
CA ILE A 62 -21.82 11.80 3.95
C ILE A 62 -22.03 11.85 5.48
N HIS A 63 -21.27 11.05 6.22
CA HIS A 63 -21.37 11.00 7.68
C HIS A 63 -21.05 12.34 8.34
N HIS A 64 -20.05 13.07 7.85
CA HIS A 64 -19.67 14.38 8.40
C HIS A 64 -20.76 15.44 8.19
N ARG A 65 -21.36 15.48 6.99
CA ARG A 65 -22.34 16.50 6.62
C ARG A 65 -23.73 16.22 7.19
N HIS A 66 -24.12 14.95 7.27
CA HIS A 66 -25.49 14.54 7.67
C HIS A 66 -25.55 13.89 9.06
N GLY A 67 -24.41 13.67 9.73
CA GLY A 67 -24.35 12.95 11.01
C GLY A 67 -24.70 11.46 10.91
N GLY A 68 -24.72 10.89 9.70
CA GLY A 68 -25.26 9.56 9.43
C GLY A 68 -25.38 9.27 7.94
N ALA A 69 -26.45 8.56 7.56
CA ALA A 69 -26.86 8.43 6.16
C ALA A 69 -27.41 9.77 5.64
N CYS A 70 -27.31 10.01 4.33
CA CYS A 70 -27.84 11.21 3.69
C CYS A 70 -29.38 11.17 3.70
N ASP A 71 -30.01 12.11 4.41
CA ASP A 71 -31.47 12.27 4.47
C ASP A 71 -31.97 13.50 3.67
N THR A 72 -31.10 14.09 2.86
CA THR A 72 -31.36 15.24 1.99
C THR A 72 -31.40 14.85 0.51
N ASP A 73 -31.67 15.81 -0.37
CA ASP A 73 -31.70 15.66 -1.84
C ASP A 73 -30.31 15.54 -2.49
N ASP A 74 -29.24 15.70 -1.71
CA ASP A 74 -27.85 15.51 -2.16
C ASP A 74 -27.50 14.05 -2.54
N GLY A 75 -28.40 13.09 -2.28
CA GLY A 75 -28.14 11.67 -2.47
C GLY A 75 -27.68 11.30 -3.88
N ALA A 76 -28.24 11.96 -4.91
CA ALA A 76 -27.83 11.74 -6.30
C ALA A 76 -26.37 12.14 -6.56
N THR A 77 -25.88 13.21 -5.92
CA THR A 77 -24.50 13.68 -6.03
C THR A 77 -23.53 12.68 -5.40
N TYR A 78 -23.87 12.16 -4.21
CA TYR A 78 -23.07 11.13 -3.55
C TYR A 78 -23.06 9.80 -4.31
N LEU A 79 -24.20 9.39 -4.86
CA LEU A 79 -24.28 8.21 -5.71
C LEU A 79 -23.37 8.36 -6.93
N ARG A 80 -23.42 9.51 -7.62
CA ARG A 80 -22.55 9.80 -8.77
C ARG A 80 -21.07 9.74 -8.40
N ALA A 81 -20.69 10.20 -7.20
CA ALA A 81 -19.32 10.14 -6.71
C ALA A 81 -18.86 8.71 -6.37
N ALA A 82 -19.75 7.88 -5.82
CA ALA A 82 -19.46 6.51 -5.40
C ALA A 82 -19.50 5.50 -6.56
N MET A 83 -20.35 5.73 -7.56
CA MET A 83 -20.71 4.76 -8.61
C MET A 83 -19.49 4.14 -9.33
N PRO A 84 -18.52 4.92 -9.86
CA PRO A 84 -17.41 4.35 -10.62
C PRO A 84 -16.48 3.49 -9.75
N HIS A 85 -16.50 3.67 -8.43
CA HIS A 85 -15.72 2.88 -7.48
C HIS A 85 -16.45 1.59 -7.10
N LEU A 86 -17.78 1.64 -6.93
CA LEU A 86 -18.58 0.46 -6.65
C LEU A 86 -18.54 -0.53 -7.83
N LEU A 87 -18.68 -0.04 -9.07
CA LEU A 87 -18.59 -0.86 -10.28
C LEU A 87 -17.24 -1.60 -10.38
N ARG A 88 -16.12 -0.93 -10.09
CA ARG A 88 -14.78 -1.56 -10.13
C ARG A 88 -14.55 -2.56 -9.00
N LEU A 89 -15.15 -2.32 -7.83
CA LEU A 89 -14.99 -3.20 -6.67
C LEU A 89 -15.77 -4.50 -6.82
N HIS A 90 -16.94 -4.45 -7.46
CA HIS A 90 -17.86 -5.58 -7.57
C HIS A 90 -17.89 -6.21 -8.96
N GLY A 91 -17.35 -5.54 -9.98
CA GLY A 91 -17.38 -6.03 -11.36
C GLY A 91 -18.70 -5.74 -12.06
N GLY A 92 -18.97 -6.50 -13.12
CA GLY A 92 -20.23 -6.47 -13.88
C GLY A 92 -21.27 -7.46 -13.33
N GLY A 93 -22.51 -7.33 -13.80
CA GLY A 93 -23.59 -8.31 -13.59
C GLY A 93 -24.44 -8.09 -12.33
N ASP A 94 -25.32 -9.06 -12.07
CA ASP A 94 -26.38 -8.94 -11.06
C ASP A 94 -25.84 -8.81 -9.63
N GLU A 95 -24.73 -9.49 -9.29
CA GLU A 95 -24.14 -9.34 -7.96
C GLU A 95 -23.67 -7.90 -7.72
N ALA A 96 -23.02 -7.28 -8.71
CA ALA A 96 -22.57 -5.90 -8.59
C ALA A 96 -23.75 -4.93 -8.48
N HIS A 97 -24.82 -5.19 -9.22
CA HIS A 97 -26.08 -4.46 -9.12
C HIS A 97 -26.64 -4.49 -7.68
N ASP A 98 -26.78 -5.68 -7.09
CA ASP A 98 -27.30 -5.84 -5.72
C ASP A 98 -26.42 -5.19 -4.67
N LYS A 99 -25.08 -5.25 -4.83
CA LYS A 99 -24.15 -4.58 -3.91
C LYS A 99 -24.28 -3.06 -3.96
N ILE A 100 -24.50 -2.48 -5.15
CA ILE A 100 -24.68 -1.04 -5.30
C ILE A 100 -26.02 -0.61 -4.70
N LEU A 101 -27.11 -1.34 -4.95
CA LEU A 101 -28.41 -1.07 -4.34
C LEU A 101 -28.34 -1.18 -2.81
N GLY A 102 -27.69 -2.22 -2.28
CA GLY A 102 -27.49 -2.36 -0.84
C GLY A 102 -26.67 -1.23 -0.23
N TRP A 103 -25.64 -0.74 -0.93
CA TRP A 103 -24.88 0.43 -0.50
C TRP A 103 -25.75 1.68 -0.46
N ALA A 104 -26.54 1.92 -1.50
CA ALA A 104 -27.43 3.08 -1.60
C ALA A 104 -28.55 3.03 -0.54
N ALA A 105 -29.14 1.87 -0.29
CA ALA A 105 -30.15 1.70 0.75
C ALA A 105 -29.63 2.07 2.15
N VAL A 106 -28.35 1.80 2.44
CA VAL A 106 -27.73 2.16 3.73
C VAL A 106 -27.36 3.64 3.81
N TRP A 107 -26.77 4.20 2.75
CA TRP A 107 -26.19 5.54 2.81
C TRP A 107 -27.10 6.65 2.28
N LEU A 108 -28.08 6.31 1.45
CA LEU A 108 -28.98 7.22 0.74
C LEU A 108 -30.46 6.79 0.91
N PRO A 109 -30.96 6.61 2.15
CA PRO A 109 -32.29 6.05 2.40
C PRO A 109 -33.46 6.87 1.84
N THR A 110 -33.27 8.18 1.63
CA THR A 110 -34.30 9.08 1.08
C THR A 110 -34.35 9.05 -0.45
N MET A 111 -33.34 8.49 -1.11
CA MET A 111 -33.31 8.38 -2.56
C MET A 111 -34.24 7.23 -3.01
N PRO A 112 -35.21 7.48 -3.90
CA PRO A 112 -36.09 6.42 -4.40
C PRO A 112 -35.27 5.28 -5.02
N GLN A 113 -35.56 4.04 -4.62
CA GLN A 113 -34.81 2.87 -5.11
C GLN A 113 -34.91 2.70 -6.63
N ALA A 114 -36.02 3.14 -7.23
CA ALA A 114 -36.18 3.17 -8.69
C ALA A 114 -35.14 4.09 -9.36
N ASP A 115 -34.88 5.27 -8.78
CA ASP A 115 -33.90 6.22 -9.32
C ASP A 115 -32.47 5.70 -9.15
N VAL A 116 -32.19 5.03 -8.02
CA VAL A 116 -30.91 4.35 -7.80
C VAL A 116 -30.72 3.25 -8.85
N ALA A 117 -31.71 2.37 -9.04
CA ALA A 117 -31.64 1.29 -10.01
C ALA A 117 -31.43 1.81 -11.44
N ALA A 118 -32.18 2.85 -11.85
CA ALA A 118 -32.00 3.49 -13.15
C ALA A 118 -30.58 4.09 -13.32
N ALA A 119 -30.04 4.72 -12.27
CA ALA A 119 -28.68 5.25 -12.29
C ALA A 119 -27.61 4.13 -12.40
N VAL A 120 -27.83 2.99 -11.73
CA VAL A 120 -26.96 1.81 -11.79
C VAL A 120 -26.98 1.20 -13.19
N GLU A 121 -28.15 0.96 -13.76
CA GLU A 121 -28.30 0.41 -15.12
C GLU A 121 -27.60 1.32 -16.14
N ASN A 122 -27.83 2.64 -16.04
CA ASN A 122 -27.18 3.63 -16.89
C ASN A 122 -25.65 3.59 -16.74
N ALA A 123 -25.15 3.40 -15.52
CA ALA A 123 -23.71 3.31 -15.27
C ALA A 123 -23.09 2.02 -15.84
N PHE A 124 -23.77 0.87 -15.77
CA PHE A 124 -23.31 -0.35 -16.44
C PHE A 124 -23.27 -0.21 -17.96
N ARG A 125 -24.26 0.48 -18.54
CA ARG A 125 -24.34 0.71 -19.99
C ARG A 125 -23.21 1.57 -20.52
N HIS A 126 -22.77 2.56 -19.74
CA HIS A 126 -21.80 3.55 -20.20
C HIS A 126 -20.39 3.39 -19.63
N ASP A 127 -20.18 2.48 -18.66
CA ASP A 127 -18.92 2.26 -17.94
C ASP A 127 -18.20 3.58 -17.59
N PRO A 128 -18.70 4.33 -16.60
CA PRO A 128 -18.20 5.67 -16.34
C PRO A 128 -16.69 5.64 -16.04
N PRO A 129 -15.92 6.57 -16.63
CA PRO A 129 -14.48 6.60 -16.47
C PRO A 129 -14.09 6.81 -15.00
N PRO A 130 -12.87 6.40 -14.59
CA PRO A 130 -12.42 6.58 -13.24
C PRO A 130 -12.35 8.07 -12.91
N LEU A 131 -13.05 8.49 -11.86
CA LEU A 131 -13.04 9.88 -11.44
C LEU A 131 -11.65 10.27 -10.94
N LYS A 132 -11.14 11.41 -11.37
CA LYS A 132 -9.88 11.96 -10.84
C LYS A 132 -10.14 12.54 -9.44
N ALA A 133 -9.06 12.75 -8.68
CA ALA A 133 -9.17 13.30 -7.33
C ALA A 133 -9.86 14.68 -7.32
N ASP A 134 -9.59 15.50 -8.34
CA ASP A 134 -10.10 16.85 -8.44
C ASP A 134 -11.55 16.85 -8.94
N THR A 135 -11.91 15.96 -9.87
CA THR A 135 -13.32 15.75 -10.29
C THR A 135 -14.20 15.29 -9.12
N LEU A 136 -13.69 14.42 -8.24
CA LEU A 136 -14.40 14.06 -7.01
C LEU A 136 -14.54 15.25 -6.06
N ALA A 137 -13.53 16.12 -5.98
CA ALA A 137 -13.58 17.30 -5.14
C ALA A 137 -14.63 18.28 -5.64
N GLU A 138 -14.66 18.54 -6.95
CA GLU A 138 -15.67 19.38 -7.61
C GLU A 138 -17.07 18.83 -7.41
N LEU A 139 -17.27 17.54 -7.69
CA LEU A 139 -18.57 16.89 -7.53
C LEU A 139 -19.10 16.96 -6.10
N LEU A 140 -18.22 16.84 -5.10
CA LEU A 140 -18.60 16.89 -3.68
C LEU A 140 -18.50 18.30 -3.09
N ASN A 141 -18.11 19.32 -3.85
CA ASN A 141 -17.77 20.66 -3.36
C ASN A 141 -16.80 20.64 -2.14
N MET A 142 -15.77 19.79 -2.23
CA MET A 142 -14.84 19.49 -1.15
C MET A 142 -13.82 20.63 -0.97
N HIS A 143 -13.82 21.30 0.17
CA HIS A 143 -12.84 22.35 0.50
C HIS A 143 -11.63 21.79 1.26
N ARG A 144 -10.51 22.51 1.24
CA ARG A 144 -9.26 22.07 1.88
C ARG A 144 -9.41 21.88 3.38
N ASP A 145 -10.21 22.72 4.03
CA ASP A 145 -10.42 22.66 5.48
C ASP A 145 -11.21 21.41 5.86
N GLU A 146 -12.32 21.13 5.17
CA GLU A 146 -13.11 19.90 5.33
C GLU A 146 -12.26 18.66 5.02
N ARG A 147 -11.52 18.67 3.92
CA ARG A 147 -10.60 17.60 3.53
C ARG A 147 -9.57 17.29 4.62
N THR A 148 -9.05 18.34 5.27
CA THR A 148 -8.06 18.23 6.35
C THR A 148 -8.69 17.72 7.63
N ALA A 149 -9.86 18.24 8.02
CA ALA A 149 -10.62 17.80 9.18
C ALA A 149 -10.97 16.30 9.09
N LEU A 150 -11.36 15.83 7.91
CA LEU A 150 -11.69 14.42 7.65
C LEU A 150 -10.48 13.53 7.34
N SER A 151 -9.28 14.11 7.27
CA SER A 151 -8.04 13.41 6.90
C SER A 151 -8.16 12.61 5.59
N LEU A 152 -8.83 13.18 4.58
CA LEU A 152 -9.00 12.55 3.27
C LEU A 152 -7.67 12.55 2.50
N ARG A 153 -7.34 11.40 1.91
CA ARG A 153 -6.05 11.18 1.23
C ARG A 153 -6.20 11.22 -0.28
N THR A 154 -7.31 10.71 -0.81
CA THR A 154 -7.47 10.45 -2.26
C THR A 154 -8.39 11.43 -2.98
N ILE A 155 -9.30 12.10 -2.27
CA ILE A 155 -10.13 13.20 -2.78
C ILE A 155 -9.33 14.52 -2.72
N GLY A 156 -9.43 15.33 -3.77
CA GLY A 156 -8.82 16.66 -3.88
C GLY A 156 -9.56 17.74 -3.07
N ALA A 157 -9.27 19.00 -3.35
CA ALA A 157 -10.00 20.14 -2.80
C ALA A 157 -10.23 21.19 -3.91
N VAL A 158 -11.40 21.83 -3.96
CA VAL A 158 -11.80 22.77 -5.02
C VAL A 158 -11.09 24.12 -4.93
N ASP A 159 -10.73 24.52 -3.72
CA ASP A 159 -10.05 25.77 -3.37
C ASP A 159 -8.52 25.65 -3.41
N GLN A 160 -7.98 24.51 -3.88
CA GLN A 160 -6.54 24.28 -3.95
C GLN A 160 -6.10 23.74 -5.30
N THR A 161 -5.26 24.51 -5.99
CA THR A 161 -4.69 24.09 -7.27
C THR A 161 -3.73 22.91 -7.11
N SER A 162 -3.48 22.18 -8.21
CA SER A 162 -2.50 21.10 -8.23
C SER A 162 -1.08 21.58 -7.87
N ARG A 163 -0.72 22.81 -8.26
CA ARG A 163 0.56 23.46 -7.96
C ARG A 163 0.72 23.75 -6.47
N GLU A 164 -0.32 24.29 -5.83
CA GLU A 164 -0.32 24.56 -4.38
C GLU A 164 -0.22 23.27 -3.58
N ARG A 165 -0.96 22.21 -3.97
CA ARG A 165 -0.81 20.88 -3.36
C ARG A 165 0.60 20.34 -3.47
N ALA A 166 1.25 20.49 -4.63
CA ALA A 166 2.62 20.06 -4.83
C ALA A 166 3.61 20.85 -3.94
N ALA A 167 3.42 22.17 -3.85
CA ALA A 167 4.22 23.04 -2.98
C ALA A 167 4.05 22.67 -1.50
N GLU A 168 2.81 22.42 -1.05
CA GLU A 168 2.52 22.00 0.32
C GLU A 168 3.13 20.62 0.63
N ARG A 169 3.00 19.65 -0.27
CA ARG A 169 3.66 18.33 -0.12
C ARG A 169 5.18 18.48 -0.01
N LYS A 170 5.79 19.34 -0.83
CA LYS A 170 7.22 19.63 -0.77
C LYS A 170 7.59 20.27 0.57
N ARG A 171 6.80 21.21 1.07
CA ARG A 171 6.99 21.85 2.39
C ARG A 171 6.92 20.83 3.52
N LYS A 172 5.84 20.04 3.60
CA LYS A 172 5.65 19.00 4.63
C LYS A 172 6.74 17.92 4.57
N SER A 173 7.17 17.53 3.37
CA SER A 173 8.29 16.62 3.19
C SER A 173 9.60 17.23 3.70
N ALA A 174 9.88 18.50 3.38
CA ALA A 174 11.06 19.20 3.88
C ALA A 174 11.05 19.32 5.41
N GLU A 175 9.92 19.66 6.02
CA GLU A 175 9.72 19.70 7.46
C GLU A 175 9.94 18.32 8.10
N HIS A 176 9.33 17.27 7.54
CA HIS A 176 9.50 15.90 8.01
C HIS A 176 10.96 15.44 7.91
N GLN A 177 11.64 15.74 6.80
CA GLN A 177 13.06 15.40 6.65
C GLN A 177 13.95 16.21 7.60
N ALA A 178 13.63 17.48 7.84
CA ALA A 178 14.33 18.30 8.83
C ALA A 178 14.15 17.71 10.24
N ALA A 179 12.93 17.35 10.63
CA ALA A 179 12.63 16.71 11.90
C ALA A 179 13.33 15.34 12.03
N LYS A 180 13.34 14.53 10.96
CA LYS A 180 14.05 13.25 10.93
C LYS A 180 15.56 13.44 11.14
N ARG A 181 16.16 14.45 10.48
CA ARG A 181 17.58 14.79 10.65
C ARG A 181 17.89 15.27 12.07
N GLN A 182 17.04 16.11 12.65
CA GLN A 182 17.17 16.56 14.04
C GLN A 182 17.11 15.38 15.02
N ARG A 183 16.15 14.45 14.83
CA ARG A 183 16.06 13.22 15.64
C ARG A 183 17.30 12.32 15.52
N ALA A 184 17.97 12.35 14.37
CA ALA A 184 19.23 11.65 14.16
C ALA A 184 20.47 12.41 14.70
N GLY A 185 20.27 13.54 15.40
CA GLY A 185 21.36 14.34 15.97
C GLY A 185 22.05 15.29 14.98
N ALA A 186 21.53 15.44 13.76
CA ALA A 186 22.11 16.38 12.81
C ALA A 186 21.79 17.83 13.24
N THR A 187 22.83 18.62 13.45
CA THR A 187 22.69 20.05 13.77
C THR A 187 22.05 20.80 12.60
N PRO A 188 20.93 21.52 12.81
CA PRO A 188 20.33 22.37 11.77
C PRO A 188 21.35 23.35 11.18
N ARG A 189 21.28 23.63 9.86
CA ARG A 189 22.19 24.61 9.23
C ARG A 189 22.12 25.99 9.88
N SER A 190 20.96 26.39 10.39
CA SER A 190 20.78 27.63 11.17
C SER A 190 21.58 27.65 12.48
N GLN A 191 21.86 26.48 13.06
CA GLN A 191 22.71 26.31 14.24
C GLN A 191 24.16 25.96 13.88
N SER A 192 24.52 25.98 12.59
CA SER A 192 25.92 25.80 12.20
C SER A 192 26.77 26.96 12.72
N LYS A 193 28.03 26.70 13.07
CA LYS A 193 28.98 27.73 13.52
C LYS A 193 29.10 28.91 12.52
N VAL A 194 28.90 28.64 11.23
CA VAL A 194 28.90 29.67 10.17
C VAL A 194 27.68 30.58 10.29
N ALA A 195 26.49 30.01 10.48
CA ALA A 195 25.26 30.78 10.64
C ALA A 195 25.29 31.64 11.92
N ILE A 196 25.78 31.07 13.03
CA ILE A 196 25.95 31.79 14.30
C ILE A 196 26.93 32.97 14.14
N ALA A 197 28.08 32.75 13.49
CA ALA A 197 29.06 33.81 13.26
C ALA A 197 28.48 34.97 12.43
N LYS A 198 27.77 34.64 11.34
CA LYS A 198 27.10 35.62 10.49
C LYS A 198 26.03 36.43 11.25
N ALA A 199 25.21 35.76 12.07
CA ALA A 199 24.17 36.43 12.87
C ALA A 199 24.76 37.39 13.91
N GLN A 200 25.95 37.10 14.44
CA GLN A 200 26.67 37.96 15.38
C GLN A 200 27.52 39.05 14.69
N GLY A 201 27.53 39.11 13.35
CA GLY A 201 28.35 40.06 12.61
C GLY A 201 29.86 39.85 12.76
N ILE A 202 30.30 38.64 13.13
CA ILE A 202 31.73 38.31 13.33
C ILE A 202 32.21 37.26 12.32
N SER A 203 33.52 37.23 12.07
CA SER A 203 34.11 36.18 11.24
C SER A 203 34.03 34.80 11.92
N LEU A 204 33.95 33.74 11.11
CA LEU A 204 33.93 32.36 11.60
C LEU A 204 35.17 32.02 12.45
N SER A 205 36.34 32.53 12.07
CA SER A 205 37.58 32.37 12.84
C SER A 205 37.48 33.01 14.22
N THR A 206 36.88 34.20 14.31
CA THR A 206 36.64 34.88 15.59
C THR A 206 35.69 34.11 16.49
N LEU A 207 34.58 33.59 15.95
CA LEU A 207 33.66 32.74 16.72
C LEU A 207 34.36 31.48 17.24
N LYS A 208 35.10 30.77 16.38
CA LYS A 208 35.85 29.57 16.78
C LYS A 208 36.89 29.90 17.86
N ARG A 209 37.59 31.04 17.75
CA ARG A 209 38.54 31.52 18.76
C ARG A 209 37.84 31.78 20.09
N ARG A 210 36.70 32.47 20.10
CA ARG A 210 35.90 32.72 21.30
C ARG A 210 35.43 31.43 21.97
N LEU A 211 34.91 30.47 21.18
CA LEU A 211 34.51 29.16 21.71
C LEU A 211 35.69 28.39 22.32
N LYS A 212 36.89 28.46 21.72
CA LYS A 212 38.10 27.84 22.25
C LYS A 212 38.56 28.53 23.55
N GLN A 213 38.52 29.86 23.61
CA GLN A 213 38.87 30.63 24.81
C GLN A 213 37.89 30.37 25.94
N ALA A 214 36.59 30.31 25.66
CA ALA A 214 35.57 29.95 26.64
C ALA A 214 35.79 28.54 27.20
N ALA A 215 36.08 27.55 26.34
CA ALA A 215 36.39 26.19 26.79
C ALA A 215 37.68 26.13 27.64
N ALA A 216 38.69 26.94 27.33
CA ALA A 216 39.92 27.02 28.12
C ALA A 216 39.67 27.70 29.48
N GLN A 217 38.85 28.75 29.53
CA GLN A 217 38.44 29.40 30.78
C GLN A 217 37.59 28.48 31.66
N GLU A 218 36.66 27.72 31.06
CA GLU A 218 35.85 26.74 31.78
C GLU A 218 36.71 25.59 32.33
N ALA A 219 37.73 25.16 31.59
CA ALA A 219 38.70 24.19 32.07
C ALA A 219 39.56 24.73 33.23
N ALA A 220 39.94 26.01 33.20
CA ALA A 220 40.69 26.66 34.28
C ALA A 220 39.82 26.92 35.53
N ASN A 221 38.52 27.16 35.35
CA ASN A 221 37.56 27.40 36.44
C ASN A 221 36.94 26.13 37.01
N ARG A 222 37.14 24.98 36.36
CA ARG A 222 36.77 23.69 36.97
C ARG A 222 37.62 23.58 38.24
N PRO A 223 37.02 23.56 39.45
CA PRO A 223 37.79 23.27 40.64
C PRO A 223 38.51 21.96 40.36
N ASP A 224 39.83 21.93 40.61
CA ASP A 224 40.61 20.70 40.52
C ASP A 224 39.74 19.60 41.08
N PRO A 225 39.51 18.50 40.33
CA PRO A 225 38.66 17.43 40.82
C PRO A 225 39.19 17.15 42.20
N ILE A 226 38.37 17.46 43.22
CA ILE A 226 38.77 17.32 44.61
C ILE A 226 39.17 15.88 44.66
N SER A 227 40.48 15.66 44.67
CA SER A 227 41.08 14.38 44.89
C SER A 227 40.82 14.21 46.38
N SER A 228 39.56 13.90 46.70
CA SER A 228 39.26 13.01 47.79
C SER A 228 40.08 11.80 47.43
N ALA A 229 41.33 11.82 47.92
CA ALA A 229 42.17 10.66 48.00
C ALA A 229 41.23 9.57 48.45
N ILE A 230 40.94 8.63 47.55
CA ILE A 230 40.20 7.44 47.90
C ILE A 230 41.03 6.86 49.03
N ASP A 231 40.52 7.01 50.26
CA ASP A 231 41.20 6.55 51.45
C ASP A 231 41.44 5.05 51.19
N PRO A 232 42.68 4.55 51.16
CA PRO A 232 42.96 3.17 50.76
C PRO A 232 42.25 2.12 51.65
N LYS A 233 41.59 2.57 52.71
CA LYS A 233 40.73 1.82 53.62
C LYS A 233 39.37 1.45 53.00
N ASP A 234 38.90 2.22 52.03
CA ASP A 234 37.65 1.97 51.28
C ASP A 234 37.87 1.05 50.07
N LEU A 235 39.13 0.71 49.75
CA LEU A 235 39.50 -0.39 48.85
C LEU A 235 39.41 -1.72 49.59
N GLN A 236 38.25 -2.03 50.19
CA GLN A 236 38.00 -3.42 50.56
C GLN A 236 37.79 -4.22 49.26
N PRO A 237 38.57 -5.30 49.03
CA PRO A 237 38.26 -6.23 47.97
C PRO A 237 36.94 -6.89 48.33
N THR A 238 35.83 -6.38 47.79
CA THR A 238 34.57 -7.11 47.86
C THR A 238 34.74 -8.35 46.99
N THR A 239 35.15 -9.44 47.62
CA THR A 239 35.10 -10.81 47.11
C THR A 239 33.64 -11.21 46.98
N LYS A 240 32.92 -10.62 46.01
CA LYS A 240 31.72 -11.24 45.47
C LYS A 240 32.18 -12.19 44.37
N PRO A 241 32.09 -13.53 44.59
CA PRO A 241 32.27 -14.48 43.50
C PRO A 241 31.26 -14.16 42.41
N GLY A 242 31.78 -13.97 41.20
CA GLY A 242 31.00 -13.64 40.03
C GLY A 242 29.98 -14.72 39.68
N HIS A 243 28.76 -14.30 39.39
CA HIS A 243 28.00 -14.87 38.28
C HIS A 243 28.17 -13.97 37.07
N GLY A 244 29.42 -13.93 36.60
CA GLY A 244 29.71 -13.64 35.21
C GLY A 244 29.51 -14.92 34.42
N THR A 245 28.30 -15.19 33.96
CA THR A 245 28.09 -15.94 32.71
C THR A 245 28.55 -15.08 31.54
N GLY A 246 29.85 -14.81 31.53
CA GLY A 246 30.61 -14.26 30.42
C GLY A 246 31.45 -15.39 29.84
N LEU A 247 30.79 -16.46 29.39
CA LEU A 247 31.37 -17.37 28.42
C LEU A 247 31.59 -16.56 27.14
N SER A 248 32.79 -16.00 27.00
CA SER A 248 33.42 -15.77 25.70
C SER A 248 33.64 -17.15 25.08
N VAL A 249 32.56 -17.76 24.59
CA VAL A 249 32.68 -18.72 23.51
C VAL A 249 33.47 -17.99 22.42
N PRO A 250 34.59 -18.52 21.91
CA PRO A 250 35.12 -18.08 20.64
C PRO A 250 34.03 -18.45 19.64
N GLY A 251 33.13 -17.49 19.38
CA GLY A 251 32.10 -17.64 18.39
C GLY A 251 32.79 -18.09 17.11
N PRO A 252 32.21 -19.07 16.38
CA PRO A 252 32.81 -19.54 15.14
C PRO A 252 33.16 -18.30 14.34
N ALA A 253 34.39 -18.26 13.84
CA ALA A 253 34.88 -17.20 12.98
C ALA A 253 33.72 -16.80 12.08
N ARG A 254 33.16 -15.61 12.33
CA ARG A 254 32.08 -15.10 11.51
C ARG A 254 32.74 -14.87 10.17
N GLU A 255 32.67 -15.87 9.29
CA GLU A 255 32.77 -15.66 7.87
C GLU A 255 32.01 -14.38 7.57
N ALA A 256 32.70 -13.46 6.91
CA ALA A 256 32.21 -12.13 6.60
C ALA A 256 30.74 -12.23 6.20
N SER A 257 29.85 -11.87 7.12
CA SER A 257 28.42 -11.88 6.85
C SER A 257 28.25 -10.92 5.70
N GLN A 258 27.94 -11.48 4.52
CA GLN A 258 27.64 -10.72 3.33
C GLN A 258 26.53 -9.75 3.72
N ARG A 259 26.92 -8.50 3.97
CA ARG A 259 25.97 -7.40 4.01
C ARG A 259 25.32 -7.41 2.64
N GLN A 260 24.13 -7.99 2.55
CA GLN A 260 23.21 -7.74 1.45
C GLN A 260 22.83 -6.26 1.55
N ILE A 261 23.70 -5.44 0.98
CA ILE A 261 23.37 -4.13 0.50
C ILE A 261 22.34 -4.41 -0.58
N VAL A 262 21.05 -4.28 -0.23
CA VAL A 262 19.96 -4.17 -1.20
C VAL A 262 20.04 -2.76 -1.81
N GLY A 263 21.19 -2.47 -2.41
CA GLY A 263 21.33 -1.49 -3.46
C GLY A 263 21.19 -2.27 -4.76
N ALA A 264 20.46 -1.71 -5.72
CA ALA A 264 20.40 -2.22 -7.08
C ALA A 264 21.81 -2.17 -7.70
N VAL A 265 22.63 -3.17 -7.41
CA VAL A 265 23.87 -3.43 -8.12
C VAL A 265 23.43 -4.19 -9.37
N GLY A 266 23.58 -3.54 -10.53
CA GLY A 266 23.40 -4.19 -11.82
C GLY A 266 24.25 -5.48 -11.90
N PRO A 267 23.87 -6.43 -12.76
CA PRO A 267 24.51 -7.74 -12.82
C PRO A 267 26.04 -7.58 -12.97
N THR A 268 26.78 -8.09 -11.99
CA THR A 268 28.24 -8.20 -12.06
C THR A 268 28.60 -9.09 -13.24
N PRO A 269 29.44 -8.64 -14.20
CA PRO A 269 29.88 -9.48 -15.31
C PRO A 269 30.70 -10.63 -14.73
N GLY A 270 30.20 -11.86 -14.80
CA GLY A 270 30.96 -13.06 -14.41
C GLY A 270 30.26 -14.06 -13.48
N ALA A 271 29.03 -13.81 -13.02
CA ALA A 271 28.27 -14.81 -12.27
C ALA A 271 27.90 -16.00 -13.18
N ARG A 272 28.64 -17.11 -13.08
CA ARG A 272 28.35 -18.35 -13.81
C ARG A 272 27.04 -18.95 -13.28
N THR A 273 25.97 -18.87 -14.08
CA THR A 273 24.73 -19.62 -13.84
C THR A 273 25.04 -21.11 -13.80
N ARG A 274 24.70 -21.77 -12.69
CA ARG A 274 24.81 -23.23 -12.55
C ARG A 274 23.97 -23.88 -13.64
N ALA A 275 24.61 -24.60 -14.57
CA ALA A 275 23.90 -25.26 -15.66
C ALA A 275 22.99 -26.35 -15.09
N VAL A 276 21.68 -26.21 -15.31
CA VAL A 276 20.72 -27.28 -15.04
C VAL A 276 20.77 -28.25 -16.23
N PRO A 277 20.96 -29.56 -16.00
CA PRO A 277 20.94 -30.56 -17.06
C PRO A 277 19.60 -30.52 -17.83
N ALA A 278 19.64 -30.67 -19.15
CA ALA A 278 18.43 -30.79 -19.95
C ALA A 278 17.67 -32.07 -19.58
N GLY A 279 16.34 -32.01 -19.55
CA GLY A 279 15.48 -33.21 -19.37
C GLY A 279 15.06 -33.51 -17.91
N HIS A 280 15.33 -32.64 -16.95
CA HIS A 280 14.91 -32.80 -15.55
C HIS A 280 13.60 -32.08 -15.17
N ALA A 281 12.77 -31.70 -16.16
CA ALA A 281 11.46 -31.15 -15.86
C ALA A 281 10.62 -32.23 -15.16
N VAL A 282 10.28 -32.01 -13.88
CA VAL A 282 9.42 -32.92 -13.12
C VAL A 282 8.00 -32.80 -13.70
N PRO A 283 7.44 -33.85 -14.34
CA PRO A 283 6.06 -33.83 -14.79
C PRO A 283 5.15 -33.85 -13.56
N LEU A 284 4.23 -32.89 -13.47
CA LEU A 284 3.13 -32.94 -12.51
C LEU A 284 1.93 -33.60 -13.19
N PRO A 285 1.19 -34.47 -12.48
CA PRO A 285 -0.04 -35.05 -13.02
C PRO A 285 -1.04 -33.94 -13.30
N LEU A 286 -1.59 -33.92 -14.52
CA LEU A 286 -2.73 -33.08 -14.86
C LEU A 286 -3.97 -33.59 -14.11
N PRO A 287 -4.88 -32.71 -13.66
CA PRO A 287 -6.18 -33.15 -13.17
C PRO A 287 -6.93 -33.89 -14.29
N GLU A 288 -7.42 -35.11 -14.01
CA GLU A 288 -8.13 -35.98 -14.97
C GLU A 288 -9.47 -35.40 -15.45
N ASN A 289 -9.97 -34.38 -14.75
CA ASN A 289 -11.20 -33.70 -15.13
C ASN A 289 -10.86 -32.61 -16.15
N GLY A 290 -11.05 -32.92 -17.43
CA GLY A 290 -10.97 -31.95 -18.51
C GLY A 290 -11.75 -30.69 -18.17
N PHE A 291 -11.10 -29.53 -18.32
CA PHE A 291 -11.75 -28.25 -18.06
C PHE A 291 -12.77 -27.98 -19.17
N GLN A 292 -13.99 -27.66 -18.77
CA GLN A 292 -15.05 -27.19 -19.65
C GLN A 292 -14.68 -25.78 -20.12
N GLU A 293 -14.31 -25.66 -21.40
CA GLU A 293 -13.94 -24.38 -22.01
C GLU A 293 -15.20 -23.51 -22.21
N ASN A 294 -15.21 -22.33 -21.60
CA ASN A 294 -16.20 -21.30 -21.94
C ASN A 294 -15.75 -20.60 -23.24
N GLY A 295 -16.47 -20.87 -24.33
CA GLY A 295 -16.15 -20.42 -25.69
C GLY A 295 -16.28 -18.92 -25.97
N ASP A 296 -16.73 -18.10 -25.00
CA ASP A 296 -17.12 -16.71 -25.27
C ASP A 296 -16.05 -15.66 -24.95
N PHE A 297 -14.84 -16.04 -24.53
CA PHE A 297 -13.84 -15.06 -24.06
C PHE A 297 -12.69 -14.78 -25.04
N PHE A 298 -12.59 -15.52 -26.14
CA PHE A 298 -11.58 -15.28 -27.17
C PHE A 298 -12.27 -14.88 -28.46
N GLY A 299 -12.05 -13.64 -28.88
CA GLY A 299 -12.53 -13.13 -30.16
C GLY A 299 -12.24 -14.13 -31.26
N SER A 300 -13.26 -14.37 -32.08
CA SER A 300 -13.37 -15.30 -33.19
C SER A 300 -12.39 -15.00 -34.33
N ASP A 301 -11.08 -15.10 -34.06
CA ASP A 301 -10.07 -15.22 -35.10
C ASP A 301 -9.20 -16.44 -34.79
N ASP A 302 -9.31 -17.41 -35.71
CA ASP A 302 -8.64 -18.70 -35.77
C ASP A 302 -7.10 -18.58 -35.78
N ALA A 303 -6.53 -18.21 -34.65
CA ALA A 303 -5.16 -18.50 -34.31
C ALA A 303 -5.17 -19.54 -33.21
N TRP A 304 -5.64 -20.76 -33.54
CA TRP A 304 -5.07 -21.95 -32.92
C TRP A 304 -3.57 -21.83 -33.11
N ILE A 305 -2.88 -21.30 -32.10
CA ILE A 305 -1.43 -21.19 -32.08
C ILE A 305 -0.98 -22.62 -32.28
N SER A 306 -0.52 -22.94 -33.48
CA SER A 306 -0.09 -24.28 -33.82
C SER A 306 1.01 -24.62 -32.84
N LEU A 307 0.68 -25.44 -31.83
CA LEU A 307 1.56 -25.72 -30.69
C LEU A 307 2.92 -26.24 -31.19
N GLY A 308 2.93 -26.85 -32.39
CA GLY A 308 4.13 -27.26 -33.12
C GLY A 308 5.17 -26.16 -33.26
N SER A 309 4.79 -24.93 -33.66
CA SER A 309 5.77 -23.84 -33.80
C SER A 309 6.33 -23.38 -32.45
N ALA A 310 5.57 -23.57 -31.37
CA ALA A 310 6.05 -23.28 -30.02
C ALA A 310 7.00 -24.38 -29.48
N LEU A 311 6.85 -25.63 -29.94
CA LEU A 311 7.68 -26.76 -29.54
C LEU A 311 9.05 -26.78 -30.24
N ASP A 312 9.17 -26.18 -31.43
CA ASP A 312 10.43 -26.06 -32.18
C ASP A 312 11.40 -24.98 -31.65
N TYR A 313 11.08 -24.34 -30.53
CA TYR A 313 11.91 -23.27 -29.96
C TYR A 313 13.20 -23.82 -29.32
N ALA A 314 14.33 -23.62 -30.00
CA ALA A 314 15.65 -24.13 -29.58
C ALA A 314 16.46 -23.18 -28.67
N GLY A 315 15.91 -22.03 -28.26
CA GLY A 315 16.58 -20.99 -27.48
C GLY A 315 16.86 -19.70 -28.25
N GLY A 316 17.54 -18.73 -27.63
CA GLY A 316 17.65 -17.37 -28.17
C GLY A 316 16.44 -16.51 -27.81
N LEU A 317 16.18 -15.42 -28.53
CA LEU A 317 15.04 -14.53 -28.25
C LEU A 317 13.73 -15.32 -28.40
N MET A 318 12.86 -15.24 -27.39
CA MET A 318 11.59 -15.97 -27.37
C MET A 318 10.61 -15.37 -28.39
N PRO A 319 10.12 -16.15 -29.37
CA PRO A 319 9.08 -15.70 -30.28
C PRO A 319 7.80 -15.30 -29.53
N PRO A 320 7.04 -14.30 -30.01
CA PRO A 320 5.81 -13.87 -29.35
C PRO A 320 4.77 -14.99 -29.27
N GLU A 321 4.77 -15.94 -30.20
CA GLU A 321 3.93 -17.15 -30.23
C GLU A 321 4.20 -18.02 -28.99
N VAL A 322 5.48 -18.33 -28.73
CA VAL A 322 5.91 -19.09 -27.55
C VAL A 322 5.54 -18.34 -26.28
N ALA A 323 5.77 -17.03 -26.24
CA ALA A 323 5.43 -16.22 -25.07
C ALA A 323 3.91 -16.21 -24.77
N ARG A 324 3.06 -16.20 -25.81
CA ARG A 324 1.60 -16.35 -25.66
C ARG A 324 1.25 -17.74 -25.12
N ALA A 325 1.81 -18.80 -25.70
CA ALA A 325 1.59 -20.18 -25.26
C ALA A 325 1.97 -20.37 -23.78
N VAL A 326 3.11 -19.83 -23.34
CA VAL A 326 3.51 -19.88 -21.92
C VAL A 326 2.52 -19.18 -21.00
N ARG A 327 1.97 -18.03 -21.39
CA ARG A 327 0.98 -17.31 -20.58
C ARG A 327 -0.36 -18.06 -20.51
N LEU A 328 -0.77 -18.72 -21.60
CA LEU A 328 -1.98 -19.54 -21.63
C LEU A 328 -1.82 -20.76 -20.72
N ALA A 329 -0.72 -21.52 -20.87
CA ALA A 329 -0.41 -22.65 -20.01
C ALA A 329 -0.27 -22.26 -18.52
N GLN A 330 0.29 -21.07 -18.23
CA GLN A 330 0.33 -20.52 -16.87
C GLN A 330 -1.07 -20.34 -16.26
N ARG A 331 -2.01 -19.78 -17.04
CA ARG A 331 -3.39 -19.57 -16.58
C ARG A 331 -4.12 -20.91 -16.41
N ALA A 332 -4.03 -21.79 -17.41
CA ALA A 332 -4.69 -23.10 -17.39
C ALA A 332 -4.28 -23.91 -16.15
N ARG A 333 -3.01 -23.88 -15.78
CA ARG A 333 -2.49 -24.59 -14.59
C ARG A 333 -2.53 -23.79 -13.29
N SER A 334 -3.08 -22.57 -13.31
CA SER A 334 -3.05 -21.65 -12.15
C SER A 334 -1.65 -21.45 -11.54
N MET A 335 -0.61 -21.48 -12.38
CA MET A 335 0.79 -21.40 -11.93
C MET A 335 1.29 -19.96 -11.94
N THR A 336 1.98 -19.58 -10.88
CA THR A 336 2.70 -18.30 -10.86
C THR A 336 3.91 -18.36 -11.79
N GLN A 337 4.31 -17.21 -12.33
CA GLN A 337 5.51 -17.09 -13.16
C GLN A 337 6.78 -17.58 -12.44
N ASP A 338 6.86 -17.42 -11.12
CA ASP A 338 7.97 -17.92 -10.30
C ASP A 338 8.04 -19.45 -10.29
N ALA A 339 6.88 -20.11 -10.19
CA ALA A 339 6.80 -21.56 -10.24
C ALA A 339 7.28 -22.08 -11.61
N VAL A 340 6.82 -21.46 -12.71
CA VAL A 340 7.28 -21.82 -14.06
C VAL A 340 8.78 -21.62 -14.22
N ALA A 341 9.33 -20.49 -13.73
CA ALA A 341 10.76 -20.23 -13.77
C ALA A 341 11.57 -21.31 -13.02
N ARG A 342 11.08 -21.75 -11.84
CA ARG A 342 11.68 -22.86 -11.09
C ARG A 342 11.62 -24.18 -11.84
N HIS A 343 10.50 -24.51 -12.48
CA HIS A 343 10.36 -25.75 -13.26
C HIS A 343 11.32 -25.82 -14.45
N ILE A 344 11.55 -24.70 -15.14
CA ILE A 344 12.47 -24.66 -16.28
C ILE A 344 13.95 -24.45 -15.88
N GLY A 345 14.21 -24.21 -14.59
CA GLY A 345 15.56 -24.06 -14.04
C GLY A 345 16.18 -22.67 -14.25
N ILE A 346 15.38 -21.60 -14.32
CA ILE A 346 15.88 -20.22 -14.46
C ILE A 346 15.32 -19.30 -13.37
N SER A 347 15.90 -18.10 -13.24
CA SER A 347 15.37 -17.10 -12.31
C SER A 347 14.08 -16.45 -12.84
N ARG A 348 13.17 -16.05 -11.94
CA ARG A 348 11.94 -15.32 -12.30
C ARG A 348 12.20 -14.07 -13.17
N PRO A 349 13.20 -13.21 -12.90
CA PRO A 349 13.50 -12.07 -13.77
C PRO A 349 13.93 -12.47 -15.18
N GLN A 350 14.67 -13.58 -15.35
CA GLN A 350 15.04 -14.09 -16.67
C GLN A 350 13.82 -14.52 -17.47
N LEU A 351 12.89 -15.28 -16.85
CA LEU A 351 11.63 -15.65 -17.51
C LEU A 351 10.80 -14.41 -17.88
N ALA A 352 10.73 -13.40 -16.99
CA ALA A 352 10.01 -12.15 -17.26
C ALA A 352 10.55 -11.40 -18.45
N ASN A 353 11.87 -11.26 -18.53
CA ASN A 353 12.51 -10.58 -19.65
C ASN A 353 12.39 -11.38 -20.95
N ALA A 354 12.46 -12.73 -20.88
CA ALA A 354 12.25 -13.58 -22.05
C ALA A 354 10.82 -13.46 -22.60
N LEU A 355 9.80 -13.47 -21.73
CA LEU A 355 8.39 -13.25 -22.11
C LEU A 355 8.10 -11.85 -22.68
N GLN A 356 9.00 -10.90 -22.45
CA GLN A 356 8.96 -9.54 -23.02
C GLN A 356 9.82 -9.43 -24.29
N GLY A 357 10.48 -10.49 -24.73
CA GLY A 357 11.39 -10.47 -25.88
C GLY A 357 12.69 -9.68 -25.64
N ARG A 358 13.04 -9.38 -24.38
CA ARG A 358 14.22 -8.58 -24.03
C ARG A 358 15.52 -9.39 -23.95
N PHE A 359 15.42 -10.63 -23.49
CA PHE A 359 16.56 -11.55 -23.39
C PHE A 359 16.18 -12.91 -23.95
N GLY A 360 17.18 -13.60 -24.50
CA GLY A 360 17.02 -14.97 -24.94
C GLY A 360 17.19 -15.99 -23.82
N LEU A 361 16.61 -17.17 -24.00
CA LEU A 361 16.87 -18.33 -23.14
C LEU A 361 18.05 -19.15 -23.69
N SER A 362 18.80 -19.81 -22.81
CA SER A 362 19.79 -20.81 -23.23
C SER A 362 19.08 -22.00 -23.89
N ARG A 363 19.78 -22.76 -24.73
CA ARG A 363 19.21 -23.97 -25.37
C ARG A 363 18.64 -24.95 -24.35
N SER A 364 19.32 -25.13 -23.21
CA SER A 364 18.84 -25.98 -22.10
C SER A 364 17.56 -25.47 -21.45
N ALA A 365 17.46 -24.16 -21.19
CA ALA A 365 16.27 -23.55 -20.60
C ALA A 365 15.09 -23.56 -21.58
N ALA A 366 15.36 -23.39 -22.87
CA ALA A 366 14.35 -23.50 -23.93
C ALA A 366 13.83 -24.93 -24.06
N ALA A 367 14.69 -25.94 -24.06
CA ALA A 367 14.28 -27.35 -24.05
C ALA A 367 13.40 -27.69 -22.84
N ASN A 368 13.76 -27.22 -21.63
CA ASN A 368 12.95 -27.41 -20.44
C ASN A 368 11.59 -26.69 -20.53
N LEU A 369 11.56 -25.50 -21.16
CA LEU A 369 10.32 -24.76 -21.39
C LEU A 369 9.41 -25.49 -22.40
N CYS A 370 9.96 -26.00 -23.49
CA CYS A 370 9.21 -26.80 -24.47
C CYS A 370 8.67 -28.09 -23.84
N ALA A 371 9.48 -28.78 -23.03
CA ALA A 371 8.99 -29.95 -22.27
C ALA A 371 7.87 -29.59 -21.29
N TRP A 372 7.98 -28.43 -20.61
CA TRP A 372 6.92 -27.94 -19.73
C TRP A 372 5.63 -27.57 -20.48
N LEU A 373 5.74 -27.01 -21.68
CA LEU A 373 4.62 -26.71 -22.58
C LEU A 373 3.99 -27.97 -23.17
N ALA A 374 4.79 -28.95 -23.58
CA ALA A 374 4.30 -30.22 -24.14
C ALA A 374 3.51 -31.05 -23.14
N ALA A 375 3.78 -30.87 -21.84
CA ALA A 375 3.01 -31.51 -20.78
C ALA A 375 1.69 -30.77 -20.46
N ALA A 376 1.42 -29.62 -21.09
CA ALA A 376 0.28 -28.73 -20.81
C ALA A 376 -0.84 -29.02 -21.79
#